data_AF-A0A819G3Z0-F1
#
_entry.id   AF-A0A819G3Z0-F1
#
_cell.length_a   1.000
_cell.length_b   1.000
_cell.length_c   1.000
_cell.angle_alpha   90.00
_cell.angle_beta   90.00
_cell.angle_gamma   90.00
#
_symmetry.space_group_name_H-M   'P 1'
#
loop_
_entity.id
_entity.type
_entity.pdbx_description
1 polymer ?
#
loop_
_entity_poly.entity_id
_entity_poly.type
_entity_poly.pdbx_seq_one_letter_code
_entity_poly.pdbx_strand_id
1 'polypeptide(L)'
;MLFRKDPCGIICIILTYAMLLHCLYVAVCILIIPLFNESLYGTLNALIICTLVFLATLSHGRAAYSDPGFVPLPKRKLDFSDLKTNSTTNPLLKANGEGWTVCNRCDTYRPARSHHCRLDHHCPWINNCVGEFNQKYFILFLFYIGLTSLYAVSFIIWSLIVFPQKSEAQIIHSIVICIEACLFGIFVITVLVDQIQSIIDDRSLIDSLKLDNESRNTPRVLPSKRVLFENVFGSGSIICWLLPCGLRSSNKLNDSLDAYTV
;
A
#
# COMPACT_ATOMS: atom_id res chain seq x y z
N MET A 1 9.83 13.40 -7.94
CA MET A 1 11.18 13.19 -7.37
C MET A 1 11.20 11.79 -6.78
N LEU A 2 11.82 10.84 -7.49
CA LEU A 2 12.01 9.46 -7.04
C LEU A 2 13.18 9.43 -6.04
N PHE A 3 12.95 8.86 -4.86
CA PHE A 3 13.96 8.60 -3.80
C PHE A 3 14.44 9.82 -2.99
N ARG A 4 13.96 9.92 -1.74
CA ARG A 4 14.53 10.85 -0.74
C ARG A 4 15.72 10.19 -0.04
N LYS A 5 16.77 10.97 0.24
CA LYS A 5 17.89 10.54 1.09
C LYS A 5 17.52 10.60 2.58
N ASP A 6 16.42 9.96 2.97
CA ASP A 6 16.03 9.82 4.36
C ASP A 6 16.78 8.61 4.97
N PRO A 7 17.65 8.80 5.99
CA PRO A 7 18.39 7.70 6.60
C PRO A 7 17.47 6.62 7.18
N CYS A 8 16.33 7.02 7.76
CA CYS A 8 15.34 6.09 8.30
C CYS A 8 14.78 5.19 7.19
N GLY A 9 14.30 5.80 6.10
CA GLY A 9 13.79 5.05 4.95
C GLY A 9 14.81 4.12 4.29
N ILE A 10 16.08 4.52 4.20
CA ILE A 10 17.15 3.66 3.68
C ILE A 10 17.35 2.42 4.56
N ILE A 11 17.39 2.61 5.89
CA ILE A 11 17.51 1.50 6.84
C ILE A 11 16.30 0.57 6.70
N CYS A 12 15.08 1.09 6.61
CA CYS A 12 13.89 0.27 6.43
C CYS A 12 13.94 -0.57 5.14
N ILE A 13 14.37 0.01 4.01
CA ILE A 13 14.53 -0.74 2.76
C ILE A 13 15.55 -1.87 2.90
N ILE A 14 16.71 -1.59 3.51
CA ILE A 14 17.75 -2.61 3.74
C ILE A 14 17.20 -3.74 4.61
N LEU A 15 16.51 -3.39 5.69
CA LEU A 15 15.88 -4.36 6.58
C LEU A 15 14.85 -5.21 5.85
N THR A 16 13.97 -4.62 5.03
CA THR A 16 12.96 -5.35 4.24
C THR A 16 13.60 -6.39 3.33
N TYR A 17 14.64 -6.03 2.59
CA TYR A 17 15.32 -6.98 1.70
C TYR A 17 16.15 -8.02 2.45
N ALA A 18 16.75 -7.66 3.58
CA ALA A 18 17.46 -8.62 4.44
C ALA A 18 16.51 -9.68 5.00
N MET A 19 15.31 -9.28 5.44
CA MET A 19 14.26 -10.18 5.93
C MET A 19 13.73 -11.11 4.83
N LEU A 20 13.44 -10.57 3.64
CA LEU A 20 13.03 -11.40 2.49
C LEU A 20 14.10 -12.43 2.09
N LEU A 21 15.37 -12.01 2.10
CA LEU A 21 16.49 -12.92 1.80
C LEU A 21 16.65 -13.97 2.90
N HIS A 22 16.54 -13.59 4.17
CA HIS A 22 16.58 -14.51 5.31
C HIS A 22 15.44 -15.54 5.22
N CYS A 23 14.22 -15.10 4.93
CA CYS A 23 13.07 -15.99 4.70
C CYS A 23 13.34 -17.00 3.58
N LEU A 24 13.84 -16.54 2.43
CA LEU A 24 14.17 -17.41 1.30
C LEU A 24 15.28 -18.40 1.65
N TYR A 25 16.34 -17.96 2.33
CA TYR A 25 17.44 -18.80 2.78
C TYR A 25 16.96 -19.88 3.74
N VAL A 26 16.16 -19.53 4.75
CA VAL A 26 15.67 -20.51 5.72
C VAL A 26 14.72 -21.51 5.06
N ALA A 27 13.76 -21.03 4.26
CA ALA A 27 12.82 -21.90 3.58
C ALA A 27 13.53 -22.88 2.63
N VAL A 28 14.41 -22.39 1.76
CA VAL A 28 15.03 -23.21 0.71
C VAL A 28 16.23 -24.00 1.24
N CYS A 29 17.23 -23.31 1.79
CA CYS A 29 18.53 -23.90 2.12
C CYS A 29 18.51 -24.66 3.45
N ILE A 30 17.78 -24.16 4.46
CA ILE A 30 17.76 -24.78 5.80
C ILE A 30 16.67 -25.86 5.91
N LEU A 31 15.52 -25.67 5.26
CA LEU A 31 14.38 -26.58 5.39
C LEU A 31 14.18 -27.45 4.14
N ILE A 32 13.90 -26.86 2.97
CA ILE A 32 13.45 -27.64 1.80
C ILE A 32 14.54 -28.59 1.28
N ILE A 33 15.74 -28.08 0.99
CA ILE A 33 16.83 -28.91 0.43
C ILE A 33 17.16 -30.09 1.35
N PRO A 34 17.39 -29.90 2.67
CA PRO A 34 17.74 -31.02 3.55
C PRO A 34 16.59 -32.01 3.82
N LEU A 35 15.34 -31.53 3.86
CA LEU A 35 14.19 -32.39 4.20
C LEU A 35 13.64 -33.18 3.01
N PHE A 36 13.75 -32.63 1.80
CA PHE A 36 13.04 -33.14 0.62
C PHE A 36 13.94 -33.62 -0.52
N ASN A 37 15.27 -33.47 -0.40
CA ASN A 37 16.31 -34.02 -1.28
C ASN A 37 15.87 -34.32 -2.74
N GLU A 38 15.78 -33.27 -3.57
CA GLU A 38 15.38 -33.32 -5.00
C GLU A 38 13.99 -33.91 -5.31
N SER A 39 13.09 -34.02 -4.32
CA SER A 39 11.71 -34.45 -4.57
C SER A 39 10.87 -33.36 -5.25
N LEU A 40 9.89 -33.81 -6.05
CA LEU A 40 8.92 -32.92 -6.68
C LEU A 40 8.20 -32.03 -5.66
N TYR A 41 7.85 -32.57 -4.49
CA TYR A 41 7.21 -31.81 -3.42
C TYR A 41 8.12 -30.68 -2.90
N GLY A 42 9.41 -30.96 -2.69
CA GLY A 42 10.39 -29.93 -2.32
C GLY A 42 10.48 -28.84 -3.39
N THR A 43 10.61 -29.21 -4.65
CA THR A 43 10.69 -28.28 -5.79
C THR A 43 9.45 -27.40 -5.91
N LEU A 44 8.24 -27.96 -5.72
CA LEU A 44 6.99 -27.18 -5.77
C LEU A 44 6.93 -26.17 -4.62
N ASN A 45 7.30 -26.56 -3.40
CA ASN A 45 7.33 -25.62 -2.26
C ASN A 45 8.40 -24.53 -2.45
N ALA A 46 9.57 -24.89 -3.00
CA ALA A 46 10.62 -23.92 -3.35
C ALA A 46 10.11 -22.92 -4.41
N LEU A 47 9.41 -23.40 -5.44
CA LEU A 47 8.83 -22.54 -6.47
C LEU A 47 7.77 -21.59 -5.89
N ILE A 48 6.92 -22.08 -4.98
CA ILE A 48 5.89 -21.27 -4.31
C ILE A 48 6.55 -20.14 -3.52
N ILE A 49 7.52 -20.45 -2.63
CA ILE A 49 8.15 -19.42 -1.81
C ILE A 49 8.96 -18.42 -2.65
N CYS A 50 9.69 -18.90 -3.66
CA CYS A 50 10.40 -18.04 -4.61
C CYS A 50 9.45 -17.09 -5.33
N THR A 51 8.28 -17.58 -5.77
CA THR A 51 7.28 -16.77 -6.46
C THR A 51 6.69 -15.71 -5.53
N LEU A 52 6.36 -16.07 -4.28
CA LEU A 52 5.84 -15.12 -3.28
C LEU A 52 6.86 -14.02 -2.97
N VAL A 53 8.12 -14.39 -2.72
CA VAL A 53 9.21 -13.43 -2.46
C VAL A 53 9.48 -12.55 -3.68
N PHE A 54 9.43 -13.10 -4.89
CA PHE A 54 9.57 -12.34 -6.13
C PHE A 54 8.45 -11.31 -6.30
N LEU A 55 7.18 -11.71 -6.09
CA LEU A 55 6.03 -10.80 -6.19
C LEU A 55 6.05 -9.74 -5.10
N ALA A 56 6.46 -10.06 -3.87
CA ALA A 56 6.66 -9.10 -2.79
C ALA A 56 7.74 -8.07 -3.17
N THR A 57 8.88 -8.54 -3.68
CA THR A 57 10.00 -7.69 -4.12
C THR A 57 9.61 -6.78 -5.28
N LEU A 58 8.90 -7.30 -6.28
CA LEU A 58 8.42 -6.54 -7.43
C LEU A 58 7.40 -5.48 -7.01
N SER A 59 6.44 -5.84 -6.14
CA SER A 59 5.45 -4.90 -5.61
C SER A 59 6.10 -3.82 -4.77
N HIS A 60 7.06 -4.17 -3.91
CA HIS A 60 7.84 -3.21 -3.12
C HIS A 60 8.60 -2.24 -4.02
N GLY A 61 9.34 -2.75 -5.02
CA GLY A 61 10.07 -1.91 -5.96
C GLY A 61 9.15 -0.95 -6.70
N ARG A 62 7.97 -1.42 -7.15
CA ARG A 62 6.96 -0.56 -7.77
C ARG A 62 6.44 0.51 -6.81
N ALA A 63 6.15 0.17 -5.55
CA ALA A 63 5.68 1.15 -4.56
C ALA A 63 6.75 2.21 -4.24
N ALA A 64 8.00 1.77 -4.06
CA ALA A 64 9.14 2.62 -3.69
C ALA A 64 9.57 3.57 -4.82
N TYR A 65 9.51 3.13 -6.08
CA TYR A 65 10.02 3.90 -7.21
C TYR A 65 8.94 4.51 -8.12
N SER A 66 7.66 4.22 -7.92
CA SER A 66 6.60 4.90 -8.68
C SER A 66 6.36 6.31 -8.15
N ASP A 67 6.00 7.23 -9.04
CA ASP A 67 5.45 8.52 -8.63
C ASP A 67 4.16 8.25 -7.84
N PRO A 68 4.05 8.71 -6.59
CA PRO A 68 2.85 8.51 -5.80
C PRO A 68 1.66 9.35 -6.31
N GLY A 69 1.91 10.34 -7.16
CA GLY A 69 0.92 11.27 -7.71
C GLY A 69 1.10 12.68 -7.16
N PHE A 70 0.42 13.65 -7.78
CA PHE A 70 0.36 15.02 -7.27
C PHE A 70 -1.08 15.50 -7.21
N VAL A 71 -1.37 16.26 -6.17
CA VAL A 71 -2.62 17.02 -6.08
C VAL A 71 -2.41 18.34 -6.83
N PRO A 72 -3.22 18.66 -7.86
CA PRO A 72 -3.07 19.91 -8.61
C PRO A 72 -3.34 21.11 -7.70
N LEU A 73 -2.52 22.14 -7.82
CA LEU A 73 -2.71 23.39 -7.07
C LEU A 73 -3.94 24.12 -7.63
N PRO A 74 -4.77 24.75 -6.79
CA PRO A 74 -5.83 25.64 -7.26
C PRO A 74 -5.25 26.71 -8.19
N LYS A 75 -5.82 26.88 -9.39
CA LYS A 75 -5.36 27.89 -10.37
C LYS A 75 -5.46 29.33 -9.85
N ARG A 76 -6.36 29.57 -8.89
CA ARG A 76 -6.49 30.86 -8.21
C ARG A 76 -5.43 30.94 -7.10
N LYS A 77 -4.49 31.89 -7.20
CA LYS A 77 -3.63 32.29 -6.08
C LYS A 77 -4.53 32.75 -4.92
N LEU A 78 -4.81 31.87 -3.98
CA LEU A 78 -5.41 32.22 -2.70
C LEU A 78 -4.26 32.60 -1.78
N ASP A 79 -4.27 33.84 -1.30
CA ASP A 79 -3.20 34.33 -0.44
C ASP A 79 -3.21 33.55 0.89
N PHE A 80 -2.08 32.96 1.25
CA PHE A 80 -1.94 32.11 2.44
C PHE A 80 -2.23 32.89 3.75
N SER A 81 -2.09 34.21 3.68
CA SER A 81 -2.41 35.22 4.69
C SER A 81 -3.86 35.14 5.18
N ASP A 82 -4.82 34.92 4.26
CA ASP A 82 -6.26 35.02 4.53
C ASP A 82 -6.85 33.74 5.14
N LEU A 83 -6.11 32.64 5.10
CA LEU A 83 -6.53 31.32 5.59
C LEU A 83 -5.98 30.98 6.97
N LYS A 84 -4.81 31.52 7.34
CA LYS A 84 -4.25 31.39 8.69
C LYS A 84 -5.04 32.20 9.73
N THR A 85 -5.76 33.24 9.31
CA THR A 85 -6.53 34.15 10.18
C THR A 85 -7.99 33.74 10.36
N ASN A 86 -8.62 33.05 9.39
CA ASN A 86 -10.06 32.75 9.37
C ASN A 86 -10.38 31.25 9.31
N SER A 87 -9.66 30.42 10.07
CA SER A 87 -9.92 28.96 10.15
C SER A 87 -11.33 28.60 10.63
N THR A 88 -12.11 29.56 11.16
CA THR A 88 -13.47 29.36 11.66
C THR A 88 -14.57 30.04 10.84
N THR A 89 -14.27 30.92 9.89
CA THR A 89 -15.28 31.86 9.36
C THR A 89 -15.23 32.17 7.87
N ASN A 90 -14.40 31.52 7.04
CA ASN A 90 -14.35 31.86 5.61
C ASN A 90 -15.40 31.07 4.77
N PRO A 91 -16.58 31.63 4.43
CA PRO A 91 -17.66 30.92 3.74
C PRO A 91 -17.33 30.55 2.29
N LEU A 92 -16.29 31.14 1.67
CA LEU A 92 -15.88 30.84 0.30
C LEU A 92 -15.19 29.47 0.15
N LEU A 93 -14.55 28.94 1.20
CA LEU A 93 -14.09 27.54 1.21
C LEU A 93 -15.23 26.55 1.45
N LYS A 94 -16.30 27.00 2.12
CA LYS A 94 -17.52 26.23 2.37
C LYS A 94 -18.45 26.20 1.14
N ALA A 95 -18.41 27.24 0.30
CA ALA A 95 -19.32 27.43 -0.83
C ALA A 95 -19.02 26.55 -2.05
N ASN A 96 -17.79 26.01 -2.18
CA ASN A 96 -17.41 25.11 -3.26
C ASN A 96 -17.37 23.61 -2.86
N GLY A 97 -17.82 23.24 -1.65
CA GLY A 97 -17.80 21.85 -1.16
C GLY A 97 -16.40 21.27 -0.93
N GLU A 98 -15.36 22.10 -1.04
CA GLU A 98 -13.98 21.68 -1.21
C GLU A 98 -13.24 21.88 0.13
N GLY A 99 -13.27 20.86 1.00
CA GLY A 99 -12.69 20.85 2.35
C GLY A 99 -11.15 20.92 2.45
N TRP A 100 -10.51 21.75 1.64
CA TRP A 100 -9.06 21.92 1.61
C TRP A 100 -8.55 22.71 2.81
N THR A 101 -7.38 22.32 3.28
CA THR A 101 -6.68 23.00 4.38
C THR A 101 -5.21 23.25 3.99
N VAL A 102 -4.50 24.10 4.75
CA VAL A 102 -3.09 24.41 4.49
C VAL A 102 -2.21 23.59 5.44
N CYS A 103 -1.14 22.99 4.92
CA CYS A 103 -0.13 22.36 5.77
C CYS A 103 0.89 23.39 6.24
N ASN A 104 0.90 23.71 7.54
CA ASN A 104 1.81 24.69 8.14
C ASN A 104 3.30 24.35 7.99
N ARG A 105 3.65 23.08 7.75
CA ARG A 105 5.04 22.61 7.67
C ARG A 105 5.58 22.62 6.23
N CYS A 106 4.70 22.55 5.23
CA CYS A 106 5.07 22.55 3.81
C CYS A 106 4.56 23.77 3.03
N ASP A 107 3.81 24.66 3.69
CA ASP A 107 3.21 25.88 3.15
C ASP A 107 2.54 25.66 1.78
N THR A 108 1.78 24.57 1.69
CA THR A 108 1.06 24.18 0.47
C THR A 108 -0.32 23.61 0.82
N TYR A 109 -1.15 23.40 -0.21
CA TYR A 109 -2.54 22.96 -0.04
C TYR A 109 -2.63 21.46 0.20
N ARG A 110 -3.53 21.04 1.09
CA ARG A 110 -3.82 19.64 1.37
C ARG A 110 -5.33 19.41 1.19
N PRO A 111 -5.75 18.36 0.45
CA PRO A 111 -7.15 18.00 0.32
C PRO A 111 -7.72 17.59 1.67
N ALA A 112 -9.05 17.52 1.77
CA ALA A 112 -9.72 17.02 2.96
C ALA A 112 -9.12 15.64 3.33
N ARG A 113 -8.71 15.47 4.60
CA ARG A 113 -8.06 14.28 5.22
C ARG A 113 -6.54 14.14 5.14
N SER A 114 -5.82 14.84 4.26
CA SER A 114 -4.36 14.75 4.29
C SER A 114 -3.80 15.48 5.52
N HIS A 115 -3.08 14.77 6.40
CA HIS A 115 -2.43 15.42 7.56
C HIS A 115 -1.28 16.34 7.12
N HIS A 116 -0.59 15.97 6.05
CA HIS A 116 0.52 16.70 5.48
C HIS A 116 0.34 16.83 3.97
N CYS A 117 0.97 17.82 3.36
CA CYS A 117 0.78 18.07 1.94
C CYS A 117 1.30 16.93 1.07
N ARG A 118 0.45 16.52 0.14
CA ARG A 118 0.62 15.45 -0.85
C ARG A 118 0.58 14.06 -0.22
N LEU A 119 -0.45 13.30 -0.60
CA LEU A 119 -0.51 11.82 -0.54
C LEU A 119 -0.86 11.28 0.86
N ASP A 120 -1.47 10.10 0.92
CA ASP A 120 -2.09 9.51 2.13
C ASP A 120 -1.16 9.60 3.34
N HIS A 121 0.06 9.10 3.19
CA HIS A 121 1.10 9.18 4.20
C HIS A 121 2.50 8.96 3.61
N HIS A 122 3.52 9.41 4.32
CA HIS A 122 4.90 9.03 4.03
C HIS A 122 5.22 7.72 4.73
N CYS A 123 5.64 6.71 3.98
CA CYS A 123 5.97 5.39 4.51
C CYS A 123 7.49 5.16 4.42
N PRO A 124 8.20 5.12 5.56
CA PRO A 124 9.66 4.90 5.55
C PRO A 124 10.01 3.53 4.98
N TRP A 125 9.14 2.52 5.10
CA TRP A 125 9.38 1.16 4.60
C TRP A 125 9.53 1.06 3.09
N ILE A 126 8.94 1.98 2.33
CA ILE A 126 9.16 2.09 0.88
C ILE A 126 10.02 3.31 0.50
N ASN A 127 10.51 4.05 1.51
CA ASN A 127 11.20 5.34 1.36
C ASN A 127 10.52 6.29 0.35
N ASN A 128 9.19 6.29 0.35
CA ASN A 128 8.36 7.03 -0.59
C ASN A 128 7.03 7.40 0.06
N CYS A 129 6.33 8.37 -0.50
CA CYS A 129 4.94 8.60 -0.13
C CYS A 129 4.05 7.52 -0.75
N VAL A 130 2.97 7.17 -0.08
CA VAL A 130 1.89 6.33 -0.62
C VAL A 130 0.76 7.25 -1.05
N GLY A 131 0.31 7.13 -2.29
CA GLY A 131 -0.91 7.77 -2.75
C GLY A 131 -1.38 7.19 -4.08
N GLU A 132 -2.26 7.92 -4.76
CA GLU A 132 -3.14 7.38 -5.79
C GLU A 132 -2.45 6.52 -6.88
N PHE A 133 -1.24 6.89 -7.31
CA PHE A 133 -0.55 6.21 -8.42
C PHE A 133 0.31 5.02 -7.99
N ASN A 134 0.61 4.87 -6.70
CA ASN A 134 1.38 3.75 -6.18
C ASN A 134 0.68 2.94 -5.07
N GLN A 135 -0.52 3.34 -4.66
CA GLN A 135 -1.33 2.67 -3.62
C GLN A 135 -1.59 1.19 -3.94
N LYS A 136 -1.90 0.85 -5.21
CA LYS A 136 -2.04 -0.55 -5.66
C LYS A 136 -0.81 -1.38 -5.30
N TYR A 137 0.38 -0.88 -5.66
CA TYR A 137 1.63 -1.61 -5.45
C TYR A 137 1.96 -1.74 -3.97
N PHE A 138 1.65 -0.72 -3.17
CA PHE A 138 1.82 -0.76 -1.72
C PHE A 138 0.91 -1.81 -1.08
N ILE A 139 -0.37 -1.88 -1.46
CA ILE A 139 -1.29 -2.91 -0.95
C ILE A 139 -0.84 -4.31 -1.38
N LEU A 140 -0.41 -4.49 -2.63
CA LEU A 140 0.13 -5.77 -3.10
C LEU A 140 1.40 -6.18 -2.34
N PHE A 141 2.28 -5.22 -2.04
CA PHE A 141 3.45 -5.48 -1.20
C PHE A 141 3.05 -6.02 0.17
N LEU A 142 2.13 -5.35 0.87
CA LEU A 142 1.62 -5.81 2.18
C LEU A 142 0.97 -7.20 2.08
N PHE A 143 0.15 -7.41 1.05
CA PHE A 143 -0.52 -8.68 0.82
C PHE A 143 0.47 -9.84 0.60
N TYR A 144 1.50 -9.64 -0.24
CA TYR A 144 2.49 -10.67 -0.53
C TYR A 144 3.44 -10.93 0.64
N ILE A 145 3.78 -9.91 1.45
CA ILE A 145 4.51 -10.14 2.71
C ILE A 145 3.65 -10.96 3.67
N GLY A 146 2.38 -10.62 3.85
CA GLY A 146 1.46 -11.38 4.70
C GLY A 146 1.32 -12.84 4.28
N LEU A 147 1.15 -13.10 2.98
CA LEU A 147 1.12 -14.46 2.42
C LEU A 147 2.45 -15.21 2.62
N THR A 148 3.58 -14.54 2.40
CA THR A 148 4.92 -15.12 2.61
C THR A 148 5.10 -15.55 4.06
N SER A 149 4.77 -14.69 5.01
CA SER A 149 4.83 -14.98 6.45
C SER A 149 3.92 -16.14 6.85
N LEU A 150 2.66 -16.13 6.39
CA LEU A 150 1.70 -17.20 6.68
C LEU A 150 2.16 -18.55 6.13
N TYR A 151 2.66 -18.57 4.89
CA TYR A 151 3.19 -19.76 4.25
C TYR A 151 4.42 -20.29 4.98
N ALA A 152 5.39 -19.41 5.31
CA ALA A 152 6.60 -19.81 6.04
C ALA A 152 6.28 -20.44 7.40
N VAL A 153 5.41 -19.81 8.20
CA VAL A 153 5.01 -20.35 9.51
C VAL A 153 4.28 -21.68 9.38
N SER A 154 3.36 -21.78 8.42
CA SER A 154 2.60 -23.02 8.18
C SER A 154 3.52 -24.16 7.73
N PHE A 155 4.47 -23.88 6.84
CA PHE A 155 5.46 -24.84 6.38
C PHE A 155 6.38 -25.30 7.52
N ILE A 156 6.82 -24.38 8.39
CA ILE A 156 7.65 -24.71 9.56
C ILE A 156 6.89 -25.61 10.53
N ILE A 157 5.66 -25.24 10.91
CA ILE A 157 4.82 -26.04 11.82
C ILE A 157 4.64 -27.45 11.25
N TRP A 158 4.28 -27.56 9.97
CA TRP A 158 4.14 -28.84 9.32
C TRP A 158 5.46 -29.63 9.29
N SER A 159 6.59 -28.97 8.99
CA SER A 159 7.90 -29.61 8.97
C SER A 159 8.36 -30.10 10.35
N LEU A 160 7.94 -29.46 11.44
CA LEU A 160 8.24 -29.87 12.81
C LEU A 160 7.45 -31.13 13.19
N ILE A 161 6.21 -31.25 12.70
CA ILE A 161 5.35 -32.41 12.94
C ILE A 161 5.85 -33.63 12.15
N VAL A 162 6.17 -33.45 10.87
CA VAL A 162 6.53 -34.56 9.97
C VAL A 162 7.99 -34.98 10.12
N PHE A 163 8.90 -34.04 10.37
CA PHE A 163 10.33 -34.28 10.47
C PHE A 163 10.86 -33.80 11.83
N PRO A 164 10.62 -34.57 12.91
CA PRO A 164 10.95 -34.17 14.27
C PRO A 164 12.46 -34.12 14.53
N GLN A 165 13.26 -34.88 13.78
CA GLN A 165 14.71 -34.81 13.85
C GLN A 165 15.22 -33.64 13.00
N LYS A 166 15.70 -32.59 13.66
CA LYS A 166 16.29 -31.41 13.03
C LYS A 166 17.64 -31.10 13.65
N SER A 167 18.54 -30.55 12.86
CA SER A 167 19.81 -29.99 13.34
C SER A 167 19.57 -28.75 14.22
N GLU A 168 20.53 -28.42 15.07
CA GLU A 168 20.47 -27.22 15.91
C GLU A 168 20.28 -25.95 15.07
N ALA A 169 20.99 -25.84 13.94
CA ALA A 169 20.86 -24.73 13.00
C ALA A 169 19.42 -24.60 12.45
N GLN A 170 18.79 -25.72 12.07
CA GLN A 170 17.41 -25.72 11.59
C GLN A 170 16.43 -25.22 12.65
N ILE A 171 16.61 -25.64 13.91
CA ILE A 171 15.75 -25.21 15.01
C ILE A 171 15.91 -23.72 15.27
N ILE A 172 17.16 -23.24 15.37
CA ILE A 172 17.46 -21.81 15.64
C ILE A 172 16.87 -20.93 14.53
N HIS A 173 17.16 -21.24 13.26
CA HIS A 173 16.63 -20.46 12.13
C HIS A 173 15.09 -20.51 12.06
N SER A 174 14.47 -21.65 12.39
CA SER A 174 13.00 -21.77 12.45
C SER A 174 12.39 -20.91 13.56
N ILE A 175 13.06 -20.76 14.70
CA ILE A 175 12.61 -19.88 15.79
C ILE A 175 12.73 -18.41 15.34
N VAL A 176 13.87 -18.02 14.77
CA VAL A 176 14.11 -16.63 14.33
C VAL A 176 13.09 -16.21 13.28
N ILE A 177 12.83 -17.03 12.26
CA ILE A 177 11.86 -16.70 11.22
C ILE A 177 10.41 -16.66 11.76
N CYS A 178 10.06 -17.47 12.76
CA CYS A 178 8.76 -17.38 13.43
C CYS A 178 8.61 -16.07 14.20
N ILE A 179 9.65 -15.62 14.90
CA ILE A 179 9.66 -14.32 15.60
C ILE A 179 9.52 -13.19 14.57
N GLU A 180 10.31 -13.24 13.50
CA GLU A 180 10.27 -12.28 12.39
C GLU A 180 8.86 -12.21 11.77
N ALA A 181 8.27 -13.36 11.44
CA ALA A 181 6.95 -13.46 10.85
C ALA A 181 5.84 -12.96 11.79
N CYS A 182 5.96 -13.17 13.10
CA CYS A 182 4.99 -12.65 14.07
C CYS A 182 5.08 -11.13 14.21
N LEU A 183 6.29 -10.58 14.42
CA LEU A 183 6.50 -9.14 14.61
C LEU A 183 6.10 -8.35 13.36
N PHE A 184 6.60 -8.77 12.19
CA PHE A 184 6.28 -8.12 10.93
C PHE A 184 4.87 -8.45 10.44
N GLY A 185 4.36 -9.64 10.72
CA GLY A 185 3.00 -10.03 10.36
C GLY A 185 1.96 -9.14 11.04
N ILE A 186 2.10 -8.88 12.34
CA ILE A 186 1.21 -7.96 13.06
C ILE A 186 1.28 -6.56 12.44
N PHE A 187 2.49 -6.05 12.23
CA PHE A 187 2.70 -4.74 11.62
C PHE A 187 2.03 -4.63 10.23
N VAL A 188 2.25 -5.63 9.37
CA VAL A 188 1.67 -5.68 8.02
C VAL A 188 0.14 -5.75 8.06
N ILE A 189 -0.44 -6.53 8.97
CA ILE A 189 -1.90 -6.61 9.13
C ILE A 189 -2.46 -5.25 9.54
N THR A 190 -1.86 -4.58 10.52
CA THR A 190 -2.31 -3.25 10.96
C THR A 190 -2.27 -2.25 9.81
N VAL A 191 -1.18 -2.19 9.06
CA VAL A 191 -1.06 -1.28 7.91
C VAL A 191 -2.04 -1.67 6.80
N LEU A 192 -2.22 -2.96 6.52
CA LEU A 192 -3.16 -3.41 5.49
C LEU A 192 -4.61 -3.06 5.84
N VAL A 193 -5.00 -3.19 7.11
CA VAL A 193 -6.33 -2.78 7.59
C VAL A 193 -6.51 -1.28 7.42
N ASP A 194 -5.51 -0.47 7.77
CA ASP A 194 -5.53 0.97 7.57
C ASP A 194 -5.70 1.34 6.08
N GLN A 195 -4.97 0.68 5.17
CA GLN A 195 -5.11 0.91 3.73
C GLN A 195 -6.50 0.52 3.19
N ILE A 196 -7.06 -0.60 3.67
CA ILE A 196 -8.42 -1.02 3.28
C ILE A 196 -9.46 -0.04 3.83
N GLN A 197 -9.29 0.43 5.07
CA GLN A 197 -10.16 1.43 5.66
C GLN A 197 -10.10 2.75 4.90
N SER A 198 -8.92 3.21 4.50
CA SER A 198 -8.76 4.40 3.64
C SER A 198 -9.58 4.29 2.36
N ILE A 199 -9.52 3.13 1.67
CA ILE A 199 -10.33 2.89 0.46
C ILE A 199 -11.83 2.93 0.79
N ILE A 200 -12.26 2.31 1.89
CA ILE A 200 -13.68 2.31 2.28
C ILE A 200 -14.15 3.70 2.67
N ASP A 201 -13.32 4.48 3.35
CA ASP A 201 -13.63 5.84 3.77
C ASP A 201 -13.67 6.82 2.60
N ASP A 202 -12.95 6.58 1.51
CA ASP A 202 -13.12 7.36 0.28
C ASP A 202 -14.56 7.25 -0.27
N ARG A 203 -15.23 6.12 -0.04
CA ARG A 203 -16.65 5.97 -0.34
C ARG A 203 -17.49 6.98 0.43
N SER A 204 -17.25 7.09 1.74
CA SER A 204 -18.04 7.96 2.61
C SER A 204 -17.82 9.44 2.28
N LEU A 205 -16.61 9.82 1.86
CA LEU A 205 -16.32 11.18 1.39
C LEU A 205 -17.00 11.50 0.06
N ILE A 206 -16.92 10.61 -0.94
CA ILE A 206 -17.64 10.78 -2.21
C ILE A 206 -19.14 10.88 -1.96
N ASP A 207 -19.66 10.05 -1.04
CA ASP A 207 -21.06 10.10 -0.63
C ASP A 207 -21.40 11.47 -0.02
N SER A 208 -20.57 12.02 0.87
CA SER A 208 -20.78 13.37 1.45
C SER A 208 -20.74 14.49 0.42
N LEU A 209 -19.77 14.48 -0.51
CA LEU A 209 -19.66 15.50 -1.55
C LEU A 209 -20.80 15.45 -2.57
N LYS A 210 -21.27 14.24 -2.91
CA LYS A 210 -22.46 14.08 -3.76
C LYS A 210 -23.72 14.59 -3.05
N LEU A 211 -23.85 14.40 -1.74
CA LEU A 211 -24.96 14.96 -0.97
C LEU A 211 -24.97 16.50 -1.00
N ASP A 212 -23.80 17.14 -0.92
CA ASP A 212 -23.68 18.60 -1.03
C ASP A 212 -23.99 19.11 -2.45
N ASN A 213 -23.62 18.37 -3.50
CA ASN A 213 -23.88 18.74 -4.91
C ASN A 213 -25.28 18.38 -5.43
N GLU A 214 -25.89 17.27 -4.98
CA GLU A 214 -27.17 16.74 -5.47
C GLU A 214 -28.41 17.37 -4.80
N SER A 215 -28.30 18.58 -4.25
CA SER A 215 -29.48 19.43 -4.03
C SER A 215 -30.20 19.82 -5.36
N ARG A 216 -29.76 19.27 -6.51
CA ARG A 216 -30.33 19.44 -7.86
C ARG A 216 -30.62 18.08 -8.52
N ASN A 217 -31.82 17.55 -8.29
CA ASN A 217 -32.65 16.72 -9.19
C ASN A 217 -32.16 15.40 -9.83
N THR A 218 -31.03 14.78 -9.48
CA THR A 218 -30.65 13.44 -10.01
C THR A 218 -30.93 12.28 -9.04
N PRO A 219 -31.39 11.11 -9.54
CA PRO A 219 -31.57 9.92 -8.72
C PRO A 219 -30.20 9.33 -8.29
N ARG A 220 -30.06 9.13 -6.97
CA ARG A 220 -28.83 8.62 -6.32
C ARG A 220 -28.50 7.20 -6.78
N VAL A 221 -27.35 7.02 -7.42
CA VAL A 221 -26.74 5.70 -7.63
C VAL A 221 -25.42 5.65 -6.87
N LEU A 222 -25.39 4.90 -5.76
CA LEU A 222 -24.17 4.73 -4.97
C LEU A 222 -23.20 3.78 -5.70
N PRO A 223 -21.90 4.12 -5.78
CA PRO A 223 -20.91 3.19 -6.30
C PRO A 223 -20.79 1.98 -5.36
N SER A 224 -20.82 0.77 -5.94
CA SER A 224 -20.61 -0.46 -5.18
C SER A 224 -19.17 -0.54 -4.66
N LYS A 225 -18.92 -1.33 -3.60
CA LYS A 225 -17.55 -1.54 -3.08
C LYS A 225 -16.59 -1.96 -4.19
N ARG A 226 -17.05 -2.80 -5.13
CA ARG A 226 -16.27 -3.25 -6.28
C ARG A 226 -15.74 -2.09 -7.13
N VAL A 227 -16.55 -1.06 -7.37
CA VAL A 227 -16.13 0.12 -8.16
C VAL A 227 -14.99 0.88 -7.47
N LEU A 228 -14.99 0.94 -6.13
CA LEU A 228 -13.87 1.54 -5.39
C LEU A 228 -12.58 0.75 -5.53
N PHE A 229 -12.65 -0.58 -5.39
CA PHE A 229 -11.48 -1.42 -5.63
C PHE A 229 -11.04 -1.36 -7.10
N GLU A 230 -11.94 -1.26 -8.06
CA GLU A 230 -11.61 -1.03 -9.48
C GLU A 230 -10.92 0.33 -9.72
N ASN A 231 -11.20 1.35 -8.89
CA ASN A 231 -10.47 2.63 -8.96
C ASN A 231 -9.00 2.49 -8.59
N VAL A 232 -8.66 1.58 -7.66
CA VAL A 232 -7.29 1.34 -7.19
C VAL A 232 -6.59 0.27 -8.02
N PHE A 233 -7.24 -0.87 -8.25
CA PHE A 233 -6.65 -2.05 -8.88
C PHE A 233 -6.83 -2.12 -10.39
N GLY A 234 -7.75 -1.33 -10.95
CA GLY A 234 -8.13 -1.29 -12.36
C GLY A 234 -9.39 -2.09 -12.70
N SER A 235 -10.02 -1.80 -13.84
CA SER A 235 -11.28 -2.42 -14.31
C SER A 235 -11.12 -3.82 -14.92
N GLY A 236 -9.98 -4.48 -14.70
CA GLY A 236 -9.68 -5.82 -15.21
C GLY A 236 -10.24 -6.95 -14.33
N SER A 237 -9.93 -8.20 -14.72
CA SER A 237 -10.18 -9.39 -13.89
C SER A 237 -9.48 -9.27 -12.52
N ILE A 238 -10.07 -9.88 -11.49
CA ILE A 238 -9.50 -9.98 -10.13
C ILE A 238 -8.11 -10.61 -10.16
N ILE A 239 -7.84 -11.53 -11.09
CA ILE A 239 -6.51 -12.15 -11.23
C ILE A 239 -5.47 -11.10 -11.65
N CYS A 240 -5.85 -10.16 -12.51
CA CYS A 240 -4.98 -9.05 -12.91
C CYS A 240 -4.77 -8.03 -11.78
N TRP A 241 -5.61 -8.03 -10.74
CA TRP A 241 -5.42 -7.18 -9.57
C TRP A 241 -4.23 -7.64 -8.75
N LEU A 242 -3.99 -8.95 -8.68
CA LEU A 242 -2.88 -9.55 -7.93
C LEU A 242 -1.53 -9.25 -8.57
N LEU A 243 -1.49 -9.07 -9.90
CA LEU A 243 -0.23 -8.77 -10.56
C LEU A 243 0.20 -7.32 -10.25
N PRO A 244 1.48 -7.08 -9.91
CA PRO A 244 2.08 -5.75 -9.79
C PRO A 244 2.33 -5.12 -11.19
N CYS A 245 1.43 -5.42 -12.12
CA CYS A 245 1.38 -4.94 -13.49
C CYS A 245 -0.01 -4.35 -13.71
N GLY A 246 -0.10 -3.26 -14.44
CA GLY A 246 -1.37 -2.60 -14.74
C GLY A 246 -1.19 -1.10 -14.81
N LEU A 247 -1.44 -0.56 -15.99
CA LEU A 247 -1.65 0.86 -16.20
C LEU A 247 -3.07 1.18 -15.76
N ARG A 248 -3.23 2.14 -14.86
CA ARG A 248 -4.54 2.77 -14.65
C ARG A 248 -4.93 3.46 -15.96
N SER A 249 -6.16 3.23 -16.43
CA SER A 249 -6.66 3.81 -17.68
C SER A 249 -6.48 5.34 -17.66
N SER A 250 -5.75 5.85 -18.65
CA SER A 250 -5.47 7.28 -18.89
C SER A 250 -6.73 8.16 -18.90
N ASN A 251 -7.91 7.57 -19.10
CA ASN A 251 -9.16 8.32 -19.24
C ASN A 251 -9.55 9.08 -17.96
N LYS A 252 -9.15 8.60 -16.77
CA LYS A 252 -9.45 9.28 -15.50
C LYS A 252 -8.56 10.48 -15.17
N LEU A 253 -7.38 10.58 -15.80
CA LEU A 253 -6.53 11.76 -15.64
C LEU A 253 -7.18 12.98 -16.32
N ASN A 254 -7.91 12.74 -17.41
CA ASN A 254 -8.68 13.79 -18.09
C ASN A 254 -9.95 14.14 -17.31
N ASP A 255 -10.70 13.16 -16.78
CA ASP A 255 -11.88 13.46 -15.94
C ASP A 255 -11.54 14.25 -14.67
N SER A 256 -10.38 13.98 -14.05
CA SER A 256 -9.87 14.74 -12.90
C SER A 256 -9.12 16.02 -13.27
N LEU A 257 -8.90 16.31 -14.55
CA LEU A 257 -8.48 17.63 -15.02
C LEU A 257 -9.71 18.46 -15.39
N ASP A 258 -10.72 17.83 -16.01
CA ASP A 258 -11.94 18.45 -16.49
C ASP A 258 -12.84 18.91 -15.32
N ALA A 259 -12.91 18.13 -14.23
CA ALA A 259 -13.58 18.53 -12.99
C ALA A 259 -13.00 19.79 -12.31
N TYR A 260 -11.78 20.21 -12.66
CA TYR A 260 -11.11 21.41 -12.14
C TYR A 260 -10.95 22.52 -13.20
N THR A 261 -11.64 22.40 -14.34
CA THR A 261 -11.64 23.40 -15.43
C THR A 261 -12.94 24.19 -15.56
N VAL A 262 -13.91 23.98 -14.67
CA VAL A 262 -15.14 24.80 -14.59
C VAL A 262 -15.00 25.87 -13.53
#